data_AF-A0A7W6EU94-F1
#
_entry.id   AF-A0A7W6EU94-F1
#
_cell.length_a   1.000
_cell.length_b   1.000
_cell.length_c   1.000
_cell.angle_alpha   90.00
_cell.angle_beta   90.00
_cell.angle_gamma   90.00
#
_symmetry.space_group_name_H-M   'P 1'
#
loop_
_entity.id
_entity.type
_entity.pdbx_description
1 polymer ?
#
loop_
_entity_poly.entity_id
_entity_poly.type
_entity_poly.pdbx_seq_one_letter_code
_entity_poly.pdbx_strand_id
1 'polypeptide(L)'
;MIHIDPVSNQVAPPYVNIFIKQEELPHVVELLLQTKVPFVVSHQPNDVNVPTPSSYDATNQASMEDPPYEMGVSSKSQEGHVKRLFSLKKEIERMIDYYLSAGEEPNVEVVAQRLNFKVSVFKTHFKDAYGKPFYQFYIDRKMEYAADLLRKGVRGAQVSLRVGYSHPIKFNKMFQKHFGVTPKKYQEALSIY
;
A
#
# COMPACT_ATOMS: atom_id res chain seq x y z
N MET A 1 48.18 -12.02 -23.78
CA MET A 1 46.94 -12.62 -23.24
C MET A 1 46.48 -11.75 -22.08
N ILE A 2 45.18 -11.47 -21.97
CA ILE A 2 44.59 -10.81 -20.80
C ILE A 2 43.46 -11.73 -20.34
N HIS A 3 43.54 -12.22 -19.10
CA HIS A 3 42.42 -12.89 -18.46
C HIS A 3 41.58 -11.80 -17.81
N ILE A 4 40.28 -11.77 -18.12
CA ILE A 4 39.32 -10.86 -17.49
C ILE A 4 38.30 -11.75 -16.81
N ASP A 5 38.46 -11.94 -15.50
CA ASP A 5 37.47 -12.65 -14.70
C ASP A 5 36.15 -11.88 -14.74
N PRO A 6 35.00 -12.56 -14.90
CA PRO A 6 33.71 -11.89 -14.94
C PRO A 6 33.43 -11.24 -13.58
N VAL A 7 33.34 -9.90 -13.57
CA VAL A 7 33.00 -9.13 -12.37
C VAL A 7 31.72 -9.68 -11.75
N SER A 8 31.77 -9.97 -10.44
CA SER A 8 30.68 -10.58 -9.68
C SER A 8 29.35 -9.88 -9.98
N ASN A 9 28.37 -10.65 -10.44
CA ASN A 9 27.05 -10.13 -10.86
C ASN A 9 26.19 -9.75 -9.64
N GLN A 10 26.62 -8.70 -8.94
CA GLN A 10 25.92 -8.07 -7.82
C GLN A 10 24.70 -7.32 -8.35
N VAL A 11 23.63 -8.06 -8.61
CA VAL A 11 22.30 -7.50 -8.85
C VAL A 11 21.88 -6.78 -7.56
N ALA A 12 22.05 -5.46 -7.54
CA ALA A 12 21.71 -4.64 -6.40
C ALA A 12 20.24 -4.87 -6.00
N PRO A 13 19.93 -5.01 -4.70
CA PRO A 13 18.55 -5.22 -4.26
C PRO A 13 17.66 -4.05 -4.70
N PRO A 14 16.40 -4.29 -5.10
CA PRO A 14 15.53 -3.24 -5.61
C PRO A 14 15.15 -2.24 -4.50
N TYR A 15 15.89 -1.14 -4.43
CA TYR A 15 15.63 -0.04 -3.51
C TYR A 15 14.45 0.82 -4.00
N VAL A 16 13.68 1.35 -3.03
CA VAL A 16 12.56 2.25 -3.28
C VAL A 16 12.95 3.65 -2.80
N ASN A 17 13.06 4.59 -3.73
CA ASN A 17 13.32 5.98 -3.39
C ASN A 17 12.02 6.65 -2.93
N ILE A 18 12.03 7.21 -1.71
CA ILE A 18 10.87 7.89 -1.12
C ILE A 18 11.27 9.31 -0.76
N PHE A 19 10.60 10.30 -1.35
CA PHE A 19 10.79 11.70 -0.99
C PHE A 19 9.92 12.02 0.23
N ILE A 20 10.56 12.19 1.37
CA ILE A 20 9.95 12.69 2.60
C ILE A 20 10.49 14.08 2.91
N LYS A 21 9.73 14.88 3.65
CA LYS A 21 10.23 16.17 4.12
C LYS A 21 11.21 15.99 5.28
N GLN A 22 12.08 16.98 5.49
CA GLN A 22 13.11 16.93 6.52
C GLN A 22 12.53 16.84 7.94
N GLU A 23 11.37 17.46 8.20
CA GLU A 23 10.68 17.37 9.50
C GLU A 23 10.08 15.97 9.80
N GLU A 24 9.82 15.15 8.78
CA GLU A 24 9.29 13.78 8.94
C GLU A 24 10.41 12.73 9.11
N LEU A 25 11.65 13.07 8.77
CA LEU A 25 12.80 12.16 8.74
C LEU A 25 13.01 11.34 10.04
N PRO A 26 12.95 11.92 11.26
CA PRO A 26 13.20 11.15 12.49
C PRO A 26 12.22 10.00 12.69
N HIS A 27 10.93 10.24 12.43
CA HIS A 27 9.86 9.23 12.61
C HIS A 27 9.96 8.10 11.59
N VAL A 28 10.33 8.42 10.34
CA VAL A 28 10.55 7.41 9.29
C VAL A 28 11.79 6.56 9.58
N VAL A 29 12.87 7.18 10.06
CA VAL A 29 14.09 6.48 10.50
C VAL A 29 13.77 5.53 11.66
N GLU A 30 13.02 5.96 12.67
CA GLU A 30 12.62 5.11 13.79
C GLU A 30 11.82 3.89 13.32
N LEU A 31 10.81 4.08 12.46
CA LEU A 31 9.98 3.00 11.92
C LEU A 31 10.79 1.97 11.10
N LEU A 32 11.77 2.42 10.32
CA LEU A 32 12.65 1.54 9.53
C LEU A 32 13.63 0.76 10.43
N LEU A 33 14.13 1.38 11.50
CA LEU A 33 14.95 0.70 12.52
C LEU A 33 14.15 -0.37 13.28
N GLN A 34 12.90 -0.07 13.69
CA GLN A 34 12.02 -1.03 14.36
C GLN A 34 11.70 -2.25 13.47
N THR A 35 11.56 -2.06 12.16
CA THR A 35 11.24 -3.12 11.19
C THR A 35 12.46 -3.92 10.71
N LYS A 36 13.68 -3.57 11.13
CA LYS A 36 14.97 -4.16 10.69
C LYS A 36 15.19 -4.12 9.17
N VAL A 37 14.57 -3.17 8.48
CA VAL A 37 14.78 -2.95 7.04
C VAL A 37 16.07 -2.16 6.86
N PRO A 38 17.03 -2.58 6.00
CA PRO A 38 18.19 -1.77 5.68
C PRO A 38 17.79 -0.59 4.77
N PHE A 39 18.25 0.62 5.13
CA PHE A 39 17.97 1.86 4.38
C PHE A 39 19.20 2.77 4.34
N VAL A 40 19.18 3.75 3.45
CA VAL A 40 20.16 4.84 3.35
C VAL A 40 19.39 6.15 3.27
N VAL A 41 19.87 7.18 3.99
CA VAL A 41 19.30 8.53 3.94
C VAL A 41 20.23 9.42 3.12
N SER A 42 19.68 10.13 2.14
CA SER A 42 20.37 11.16 1.38
C SER A 42 19.57 12.46 1.41
N HIS A 43 20.26 13.59 1.62
CA HIS A 43 19.65 14.91 1.60
C HIS A 43 19.93 15.58 0.26
N GLN A 44 18.90 15.77 -0.57
CA GLN A 44 18.99 16.71 -1.69
C GLN A 44 18.65 18.12 -1.18
N PRO A 45 19.57 19.09 -1.23
CA PRO A 45 19.21 20.48 -1.00
C PRO A 45 18.25 20.93 -2.11
N ASN A 46 17.20 21.68 -1.72
CA ASN A 46 16.32 22.37 -2.67
C ASN A 46 17.02 23.64 -3.18
N ASP A 47 18.14 23.47 -3.88
CA ASP A 47 18.87 24.60 -4.43
C ASP A 47 18.09 25.23 -5.59
N VAL A 48 17.74 26.48 -5.33
CA VAL A 48 17.19 27.47 -6.25
C VAL A 48 17.88 27.42 -7.61
N ASN A 49 17.07 27.58 -8.67
CA ASN A 49 17.45 28.02 -10.02
C ASN A 49 18.96 28.29 -10.22
N VAL A 50 19.66 27.37 -10.90
CA VAL A 50 21.07 27.55 -11.29
C VAL A 50 21.15 28.14 -12.71
N PRO A 51 21.28 29.47 -12.88
CA PRO A 51 21.66 30.03 -14.16
C PRO A 51 23.10 29.63 -14.51
N THR A 52 23.34 29.27 -15.77
CA THR A 52 24.69 29.03 -16.29
C THR A 52 25.50 30.35 -16.32
N PRO A 53 26.72 30.41 -15.75
CA PRO A 53 27.47 31.65 -15.66
C PRO A 53 28.23 32.00 -16.96
N SER A 54 27.77 33.02 -17.68
CA SER A 54 28.52 33.99 -18.51
C SER A 54 27.49 34.76 -19.37
N SER A 55 27.38 36.09 -19.33
CA SER A 55 28.37 37.12 -19.01
C SER A 55 27.91 38.11 -17.93
N TYR A 56 28.82 39.01 -17.55
CA TYR A 56 28.49 40.29 -16.92
C TYR A 56 27.76 41.21 -17.91
N ASP A 57 26.82 42.01 -17.42
CA ASP A 57 26.58 43.38 -17.88
C ASP A 57 25.85 44.16 -16.76
N ALA A 58 25.94 45.48 -16.75
CA ALA A 58 25.72 46.27 -15.52
C ALA A 58 24.33 46.93 -15.39
N THR A 59 23.79 47.01 -14.16
CA THR A 59 23.23 48.27 -13.59
C THR A 59 22.84 48.21 -12.09
N ASN A 60 23.54 49.00 -11.27
CA ASN A 60 23.13 49.82 -10.11
C ASN A 60 21.95 49.48 -9.14
N GLN A 61 22.35 49.30 -7.86
CA GLN A 61 21.97 50.09 -6.65
C GLN A 61 20.59 49.97 -5.94
N ALA A 62 20.61 50.34 -4.64
CA ALA A 62 19.57 50.39 -3.59
C ALA A 62 19.05 49.01 -3.08
N SER A 63 18.98 48.64 -1.80
CA SER A 63 18.95 49.28 -0.45
C SER A 63 17.55 49.41 0.20
N MET A 64 17.35 48.71 1.33
CA MET A 64 16.74 49.18 2.60
C MET A 64 15.24 49.61 2.61
N GLU A 65 14.33 49.16 3.49
CA GLU A 65 14.29 48.20 4.63
C GLU A 65 12.91 47.43 4.58
N ASP A 66 12.30 46.72 5.54
CA ASP A 66 12.49 46.47 6.99
C ASP A 66 12.06 45.00 7.38
N PRO A 67 11.27 44.61 8.44
CA PRO A 67 11.61 43.38 9.20
C PRO A 67 10.46 42.31 9.25
N PRO A 68 10.03 41.64 10.38
CA PRO A 68 9.74 40.20 10.30
C PRO A 68 8.26 39.78 10.43
N TYR A 69 7.90 38.64 9.83
CA TYR A 69 6.63 37.96 10.06
C TYR A 69 6.82 36.62 10.78
N GLU A 70 6.76 36.62 12.11
CA GLU A 70 6.60 35.37 12.87
C GLU A 70 5.20 34.80 12.68
N MET A 71 5.09 33.55 12.21
CA MET A 71 3.85 32.78 12.27
C MET A 71 4.12 31.41 12.89
N GLY A 72 4.05 31.33 14.22
CA GLY A 72 4.33 30.11 14.98
C GLY A 72 3.32 28.98 14.68
N VAL A 73 3.80 27.86 14.16
CA VAL A 73 2.96 26.69 13.84
C VAL A 73 2.74 25.81 15.08
N SER A 74 1.48 25.70 15.52
CA SER A 74 1.14 25.04 16.79
C SER A 74 1.25 23.50 16.73
N SER A 75 1.98 22.92 17.68
CA SER A 75 2.28 21.49 17.81
C SER A 75 1.09 20.65 18.31
N LYS A 76 0.10 20.38 17.46
CA LYS A 76 -1.13 19.63 17.83
C LYS A 76 -1.62 18.54 16.85
N SER A 77 -0.83 18.11 15.86
CA SER A 77 -1.33 17.35 14.70
C SER A 77 -1.09 15.82 14.68
N GLN A 78 -0.11 15.31 15.45
CA GLN A 78 0.37 13.91 15.38
C GLN A 78 -0.74 12.86 15.62
N GLU A 79 -1.41 12.90 16.78
CA GLU A 79 -2.48 11.96 17.16
C GLU A 79 -3.63 11.95 16.14
N GLY A 80 -3.95 13.12 15.57
CA GLY A 80 -4.97 13.26 14.52
C GLY A 80 -4.61 12.57 13.21
N HIS A 81 -3.33 12.40 12.86
CA HIS A 81 -2.92 11.65 11.68
C HIS A 81 -3.17 10.14 11.89
N VAL A 82 -2.63 9.59 12.98
CA VAL A 82 -2.78 8.16 13.34
C VAL A 82 -4.26 7.75 13.42
N LYS A 83 -5.10 8.57 14.06
CA LYS A 83 -6.55 8.36 14.18
C LYS A 83 -7.29 8.33 12.83
N ARG A 84 -6.82 9.10 11.83
CA ARG A 84 -7.36 9.09 10.46
C ARG A 84 -6.97 7.82 9.71
N LEU A 85 -5.73 7.34 9.84
CA LEU A 85 -5.28 6.08 9.22
C LEU A 85 -6.06 4.87 9.76
N PHE A 86 -6.25 4.77 11.08
CA PHE A 86 -7.08 3.71 11.66
C PHE A 86 -8.55 3.78 11.21
N SER A 87 -9.11 4.98 11.09
CA SER A 87 -10.48 5.18 10.57
C SER A 87 -10.61 4.73 9.11
N LEU A 88 -9.64 5.08 8.27
CA LEU A 88 -9.62 4.71 6.85
C LEU A 88 -9.46 3.19 6.66
N LYS A 89 -8.53 2.56 7.39
CA LYS A 89 -8.35 1.09 7.40
C LYS A 89 -9.65 0.37 7.78
N LYS A 90 -10.33 0.85 8.83
CA LYS A 90 -11.58 0.27 9.33
C LYS A 90 -12.74 0.41 8.34
N GLU A 91 -12.83 1.51 7.59
CA GLU A 91 -13.87 1.67 6.56
C GLU A 91 -13.59 0.82 5.31
N ILE A 92 -12.32 0.68 4.91
CA ILE A 92 -11.90 -0.28 3.87
C ILE A 92 -12.30 -1.71 4.25
N GLU A 93 -12.02 -2.12 5.49
CA GLU A 93 -12.38 -3.45 6.01
C GLU A 93 -13.91 -3.68 6.00
N ARG A 94 -14.69 -2.72 6.51
CA ARG A 94 -16.17 -2.75 6.45
C ARG A 94 -16.71 -2.85 5.03
N MET A 95 -16.16 -2.10 4.09
CA MET A 95 -16.59 -2.16 2.69
C MET A 95 -16.33 -3.54 2.10
N ILE A 96 -15.16 -4.12 2.35
CA ILE A 96 -14.82 -5.47 1.89
C ILE A 96 -15.75 -6.52 2.53
N ASP A 97 -15.94 -6.49 3.83
CA ASP A 97 -16.81 -7.43 4.53
C ASP A 97 -18.28 -7.31 4.05
N TYR A 98 -18.76 -6.10 3.71
CA TYR A 98 -20.05 -5.88 3.04
C TYR A 98 -20.13 -6.61 1.69
N TYR A 99 -19.19 -6.35 0.77
CA TYR A 99 -19.18 -6.99 -0.56
C TYR A 99 -19.06 -8.51 -0.46
N LEU A 100 -18.28 -9.03 0.49
CA LEU A 100 -18.18 -10.47 0.77
C LEU A 100 -19.50 -11.06 1.28
N SER A 101 -20.25 -10.34 2.11
CA SER A 101 -21.55 -10.79 2.61
C SER A 101 -22.67 -10.73 1.56
N ALA A 102 -22.58 -9.78 0.62
CA ALA A 102 -23.51 -9.63 -0.51
C ALA A 102 -23.24 -10.64 -1.65
N GLY A 103 -22.02 -11.19 -1.73
CA GLY A 103 -21.58 -12.01 -2.87
C GLY A 103 -21.17 -11.20 -4.10
N GLU A 104 -21.00 -9.88 -3.96
CA GLU A 104 -20.65 -8.95 -5.03
C GLU A 104 -19.15 -8.66 -5.08
N GLU A 105 -18.62 -8.22 -6.24
CA GLU A 105 -17.22 -7.81 -6.37
C GLU A 105 -17.08 -6.27 -6.28
N PRO A 106 -16.17 -5.74 -5.44
CA PRO A 106 -16.01 -4.30 -5.25
C PRO A 106 -15.41 -3.65 -6.49
N ASN A 107 -16.15 -2.71 -7.09
CA ASN A 107 -15.56 -1.81 -8.07
C ASN A 107 -14.60 -0.82 -7.38
N VAL A 108 -13.36 -0.77 -7.84
CA VAL A 108 -12.28 0.00 -7.20
C VAL A 108 -12.40 1.51 -7.43
N GLU A 109 -13.07 1.95 -8.50
CA GLU A 109 -13.40 3.35 -8.74
C GLU A 109 -14.45 3.86 -7.72
N VAL A 110 -15.50 3.07 -7.44
CA VAL A 110 -16.51 3.35 -6.39
C VAL A 110 -15.89 3.33 -4.99
N VAL A 111 -15.00 2.38 -4.70
CA VAL A 111 -14.27 2.33 -3.42
C VAL A 111 -13.41 3.58 -3.23
N ALA A 112 -12.65 3.99 -4.26
CA ALA A 112 -11.85 5.21 -4.20
C ALA A 112 -12.72 6.46 -4.01
N GLN A 113 -13.82 6.59 -4.76
CA GLN A 113 -14.76 7.71 -4.64
C GLN A 113 -15.37 7.83 -3.24
N ARG A 114 -15.86 6.72 -2.67
CA ARG A 114 -16.47 6.70 -1.31
C ARG A 114 -15.46 7.04 -0.20
N LEU A 115 -14.17 6.88 -0.45
CA LEU A 115 -13.09 7.25 0.46
C LEU A 115 -12.45 8.61 0.10
N ASN A 116 -13.08 9.39 -0.79
CA ASN A 116 -12.62 10.70 -1.30
C ASN A 116 -11.22 10.69 -1.98
N PHE A 117 -10.79 9.55 -2.52
CA PHE A 117 -9.53 9.42 -3.26
C PHE A 117 -9.74 9.45 -4.77
N LYS A 118 -8.76 10.04 -5.49
CA LYS A 118 -8.56 9.75 -6.91
C LYS A 118 -8.15 8.28 -7.07
N VAL A 119 -8.67 7.60 -8.09
CA VAL A 119 -8.52 6.15 -8.28
C VAL A 119 -7.05 5.70 -8.37
N SER A 120 -6.19 6.50 -9.01
CA SER A 120 -4.73 6.26 -9.06
C SER A 120 -4.09 6.34 -7.67
N VAL A 121 -4.40 7.41 -6.92
CA VAL A 121 -3.93 7.63 -5.54
C VAL A 121 -4.38 6.48 -4.63
N PHE A 122 -5.64 6.06 -4.70
CA PHE A 122 -6.12 4.89 -3.97
C PHE A 122 -5.34 3.61 -4.32
N LYS A 123 -5.13 3.33 -5.62
CA LYS A 123 -4.41 2.12 -6.07
C LYS A 123 -2.96 2.10 -5.59
N THR A 124 -2.28 3.24 -5.52
CA THR A 124 -0.93 3.38 -4.95
C THR A 124 -0.95 3.21 -3.43
N HIS A 125 -1.62 4.10 -2.69
CA HIS A 125 -1.64 4.07 -1.22
C HIS A 125 -2.16 2.75 -0.65
N PHE A 126 -3.11 2.08 -1.32
CA PHE A 126 -3.56 0.75 -0.92
C PHE A 126 -2.46 -0.30 -1.10
N LYS A 127 -1.76 -0.31 -2.25
CA LYS A 127 -0.65 -1.25 -2.48
C LYS A 127 0.46 -1.04 -1.45
N ASP A 128 0.76 0.21 -1.11
CA ASP A 128 1.82 0.55 -0.16
C ASP A 128 1.43 0.15 1.28
N ALA A 129 0.16 0.32 1.67
CA ALA A 129 -0.34 -0.03 3.00
C ALA A 129 -0.60 -1.54 3.21
N TYR A 130 -0.93 -2.29 2.16
CA TYR A 130 -1.31 -3.71 2.24
C TYR A 130 -0.33 -4.66 1.51
N GLY A 131 0.73 -4.14 0.90
CA GLY A 131 1.74 -4.88 0.13
C GLY A 131 1.24 -5.47 -1.21
N LYS A 132 -0.06 -5.37 -1.52
CA LYS A 132 -0.70 -6.03 -2.67
C LYS A 132 -1.81 -5.17 -3.29
N PRO A 133 -2.15 -5.33 -4.59
CA PRO A 133 -3.25 -4.59 -5.21
C PRO A 133 -4.62 -4.91 -4.58
N PHE A 134 -5.52 -3.92 -4.57
CA PHE A 134 -6.86 -4.03 -4.00
C PHE A 134 -7.64 -5.29 -4.43
N TYR A 135 -7.66 -5.62 -5.72
CA TYR A 135 -8.37 -6.80 -6.21
C TYR A 135 -7.77 -8.11 -5.69
N GLN A 136 -6.44 -8.20 -5.56
CA GLN A 136 -5.79 -9.38 -4.97
C GLN A 136 -6.14 -9.48 -3.48
N PHE A 137 -6.15 -8.37 -2.74
CA PHE A 137 -6.56 -8.35 -1.33
C PHE A 137 -8.02 -8.80 -1.15
N TYR A 138 -8.95 -8.31 -1.98
CA TYR A 138 -10.33 -8.78 -1.96
C TYR A 138 -10.44 -10.27 -2.29
N ILE A 139 -9.71 -10.77 -3.30
CA ILE A 139 -9.70 -12.19 -3.66
C ILE A 139 -9.14 -13.06 -2.52
N ASP A 140 -8.11 -12.60 -1.82
CA ASP A 140 -7.57 -13.31 -0.64
C ASP A 140 -8.62 -13.39 0.48
N ARG A 141 -9.21 -12.24 0.88
CA ARG A 141 -10.29 -12.16 1.87
C ARG A 141 -11.53 -12.99 1.48
N LYS A 142 -11.81 -13.09 0.17
CA LYS A 142 -12.89 -13.91 -0.41
C LYS A 142 -12.63 -15.41 -0.28
N MET A 143 -11.37 -15.83 -0.36
CA MET A 143 -10.97 -17.22 -0.11
C MET A 143 -10.95 -17.53 1.40
N GLU A 144 -10.49 -16.61 2.25
CA GLU A 144 -10.61 -16.71 3.72
C GLU A 144 -12.07 -16.90 4.16
N TYR A 145 -12.97 -16.02 3.71
CA TYR A 145 -14.40 -16.10 4.02
C TYR A 145 -15.06 -17.38 3.50
N ALA A 146 -14.65 -17.86 2.31
CA ALA A 146 -15.09 -19.16 1.81
C ALA A 146 -14.61 -20.33 2.69
N ALA A 147 -13.38 -20.28 3.20
CA ALA A 147 -12.85 -21.29 4.13
C ALA A 147 -13.58 -21.26 5.47
N ASP A 148 -13.94 -20.09 6.00
CA ASP A 148 -14.77 -19.95 7.20
C ASP A 148 -16.16 -20.58 7.02
N LEU A 149 -16.77 -20.43 5.84
CA LEU A 149 -18.04 -21.07 5.52
C LEU A 149 -17.90 -22.60 5.41
N LEU A 150 -16.81 -23.12 4.85
CA LEU A 150 -16.52 -24.56 4.82
C LEU A 150 -16.30 -25.13 6.23
N ARG A 151 -15.59 -24.42 7.13
CA ARG A 151 -15.45 -24.78 8.55
C ARG A 151 -16.79 -24.84 9.27
N LYS A 152 -17.76 -23.99 8.89
CA LYS A 152 -19.14 -24.00 9.40
C LYS A 152 -20.04 -25.08 8.74
N GLY A 153 -19.45 -26.08 8.08
CA GLY A 153 -20.18 -27.20 7.47
C GLY A 153 -20.97 -26.86 6.19
N VAL A 154 -20.86 -25.64 5.66
CA VAL A 154 -21.57 -25.24 4.43
C VAL A 154 -20.96 -26.00 3.24
N ARG A 155 -21.80 -26.61 2.40
CA ARG A 155 -21.32 -27.42 1.26
C ARG A 155 -20.66 -26.53 0.20
N GLY A 156 -19.53 -26.96 -0.38
CA GLY A 156 -18.73 -26.15 -1.31
C GLY A 156 -19.50 -25.52 -2.48
N ALA A 157 -20.54 -26.17 -3.01
CA ALA A 157 -21.40 -25.61 -4.07
C ALA A 157 -22.34 -24.48 -3.58
N GLN A 158 -22.71 -24.47 -2.30
CA GLN A 158 -23.42 -23.35 -1.66
C GLN A 158 -22.43 -22.22 -1.34
N VAL A 159 -21.21 -22.55 -0.89
CA VAL A 159 -20.14 -21.57 -0.66
C VAL A 159 -19.80 -20.83 -1.96
N SER A 160 -19.63 -21.53 -3.09
CA SER A 160 -19.33 -20.89 -4.37
C SER A 160 -20.38 -19.86 -4.78
N LEU A 161 -21.67 -20.17 -4.58
CA LEU A 161 -22.76 -19.23 -4.88
C LEU A 161 -22.77 -18.03 -3.92
N ARG A 162 -22.61 -18.27 -2.61
CA ARG A 162 -22.58 -17.20 -1.59
C ARG A 162 -21.45 -16.19 -1.80
N VAL A 163 -20.29 -16.63 -2.29
CA VAL A 163 -19.17 -15.73 -2.60
C VAL A 163 -19.16 -15.24 -4.06
N GLY A 164 -20.27 -15.37 -4.79
CA GLY A 164 -20.42 -14.75 -6.12
C GLY A 164 -19.84 -15.51 -7.31
N TYR A 165 -19.52 -16.80 -7.20
CA TYR A 165 -19.15 -17.64 -8.35
C TYR A 165 -20.37 -18.36 -8.93
N SER A 166 -20.85 -17.90 -10.08
CA SER A 166 -21.92 -18.53 -10.88
C SER A 166 -21.59 -19.97 -11.33
N HIS A 167 -20.31 -20.37 -11.30
CA HIS A 167 -19.84 -21.70 -11.67
C HIS A 167 -18.92 -22.28 -10.60
N PRO A 168 -19.30 -23.36 -9.89
CA PRO A 168 -18.48 -23.99 -8.86
C PRO A 168 -17.10 -24.44 -9.35
N ILE A 169 -16.92 -24.72 -10.64
CA ILE A 169 -15.60 -25.07 -11.23
C ILE A 169 -14.60 -23.89 -11.12
N LYS A 170 -15.07 -22.64 -11.29
CA LYS A 170 -14.22 -21.45 -11.12
C LYS A 170 -13.81 -21.28 -9.66
N PHE A 171 -14.77 -21.42 -8.74
CA PHE A 171 -14.51 -21.41 -7.29
C PHE A 171 -13.50 -22.48 -6.88
N ASN A 172 -13.73 -23.74 -7.26
CA ASN A 172 -12.87 -24.86 -6.89
C ASN A 172 -11.40 -24.64 -7.33
N LYS A 173 -11.19 -24.11 -8.54
CA LYS A 173 -9.84 -23.77 -9.04
C LYS A 173 -9.19 -22.63 -8.26
N MET A 174 -9.94 -21.57 -7.94
CA MET A 174 -9.42 -20.44 -7.16
C MET A 174 -9.11 -20.83 -5.71
N PHE A 175 -10.00 -21.58 -5.07
CA PHE A 175 -9.81 -22.08 -3.71
C PHE A 175 -8.61 -23.02 -3.62
N GLN A 176 -8.47 -23.95 -4.59
CA GLN A 176 -7.31 -24.83 -4.65
C GLN A 176 -6.00 -24.07 -4.95
N LYS A 177 -6.04 -23.01 -5.76
CA LYS A 177 -4.88 -22.13 -5.96
C LYS A 177 -4.47 -21.40 -4.67
N HIS A 178 -5.42 -21.06 -3.81
CA HIS A 178 -5.17 -20.29 -2.59
C HIS A 178 -4.77 -21.18 -1.38
N PHE A 179 -5.40 -22.35 -1.20
CA PHE A 179 -5.16 -23.26 -0.07
C PHE A 179 -4.44 -24.57 -0.43
N GLY A 180 -4.04 -24.78 -1.69
CA GLY A 180 -3.42 -26.01 -2.20
C GLY A 180 -4.37 -27.21 -2.35
N VAL A 181 -5.46 -27.26 -1.58
CA VAL A 181 -6.46 -28.34 -1.55
C VAL A 181 -7.83 -27.91 -2.08
N THR A 182 -8.62 -28.86 -2.58
CA THR A 182 -10.00 -28.56 -3.04
C THR A 182 -10.92 -28.25 -1.85
N PRO A 183 -12.02 -27.48 -2.05
CA PRO A 183 -13.01 -27.20 -0.99
C PRO A 183 -13.53 -28.44 -0.26
N LYS A 184 -13.71 -29.54 -1.00
CA LYS A 184 -14.12 -30.83 -0.43
C LYS A 184 -13.04 -31.40 0.50
N LYS A 185 -11.79 -31.51 0.04
CA LYS A 185 -10.67 -32.00 0.88
C LYS A 185 -10.41 -31.11 2.09
N TYR A 186 -10.58 -29.80 1.94
CA TYR A 186 -10.49 -28.84 3.06
C TYR A 186 -11.55 -29.12 4.13
N GLN A 187 -12.79 -29.39 3.73
CA GLN A 187 -13.89 -29.74 4.64
C GLN A 187 -13.71 -31.13 5.26
N GLU A 188 -13.24 -32.13 4.49
CA GLU A 188 -12.94 -33.48 4.98
C GLU A 188 -11.83 -33.47 6.04
N ALA A 189 -10.77 -32.69 5.84
CA ALA A 189 -9.66 -32.56 6.80
C ALA A 189 -10.07 -31.92 8.15
N LEU A 190 -11.19 -31.21 8.19
CA LEU A 190 -11.74 -30.60 9.40
C LEU A 190 -12.65 -31.56 10.19
N SER A 191 -13.17 -32.63 9.56
CA SER A 191 -14.01 -33.65 10.22
C SER A 191 -13.19 -34.79 10.86
N ILE A 192 -11.89 -34.58 11.03
CA ILE A 192 -10.93 -35.53 11.63
C ILE A 192 -10.52 -35.07 13.06
N TYR A 193 -11.04 -33.91 13.50
CA TYR A 193 -10.88 -33.32 14.83
C TYR A 193 -12.26 -33.03 15.44
#